data_AF-A0A9D9N9E2-F1
#
_entry.id   AF-A0A9D9N9E2-F1
#
_cell.length_a   1.000
_cell.length_b   1.000
_cell.length_c   1.000
_cell.angle_alpha   90.00
_cell.angle_beta   90.00
_cell.angle_gamma   90.00
#
_symmetry.space_group_name_H-M   'P 1'
#
loop_
_entity.id
_entity.type
_entity.pdbx_description
1 polymer ?
#
loop_
_entity_poly.entity_id
_entity_poly.type
_entity_poly.pdbx_seq_one_letter_code
_entity_poly.pdbx_strand_id
1 'polypeptide(L)'
;MKNRKRIISITVIAVIVVAAVLLIVFGRNSEKNKLIYETAPVTYGNVYNSVTATGTIEPVTEVEVGTQVSGIIDKIYVDYNSIVKEGQLIAEMDKVTLESELASAKAQYEGSKAEYEYQTKNYERSKSLHEKSLISDTEYEQALYNYRMSESTFHTSEAALAKAERNLSYATITSPIDGVVIDRAVEEGQTVAAGFETPTLFNIAADLTQMQVIADVDEADIGGVCDGQRVSFTVDAYPNDVFEGRVTQIRLGSSNSSSSVTSATTESVVTYEVVISAANPDLKLKPRLTANITIYTEEHENVLLVPSKALRFTPGEPLTGKKDVINDCQSYHKLWTKQGNVFTAHPVEIGINDGTYTEILGGVSEGTEVVTGVSLAVPIAKNKGPRGFMGHPGPRP
;
A
#
# COMPACT_ATOMS: atom_id res chain seq x y z
N MET A 1 -21.58 -63.92 81.00
CA MET A 1 -21.83 -63.91 79.53
C MET A 1 -22.28 -62.55 78.97
N LYS A 2 -21.96 -61.41 79.61
CA LYS A 2 -22.46 -60.06 79.21
C LYS A 2 -21.55 -59.32 78.22
N ASN A 3 -20.29 -59.75 78.07
CA ASN A 3 -19.26 -59.04 77.28
C ASN A 3 -19.17 -59.50 75.81
N ARG A 4 -19.67 -60.70 75.45
CA ARG A 4 -19.69 -61.19 74.06
C ARG A 4 -20.71 -60.46 73.17
N LYS A 5 -21.87 -60.07 73.72
CA LYS A 5 -22.92 -59.35 72.96
C LYS A 5 -22.50 -57.92 72.57
N ARG A 6 -21.70 -57.24 73.40
CA ARG A 6 -21.17 -55.89 73.09
C ARG A 6 -20.11 -55.89 71.99
N ILE A 7 -19.26 -56.92 71.96
CA ILE A 7 -18.21 -57.04 70.92
C ILE A 7 -18.84 -57.32 69.55
N ILE A 8 -19.88 -58.16 69.51
CA ILE A 8 -20.62 -58.47 68.27
C ILE A 8 -21.39 -57.23 67.74
N SER A 9 -21.96 -56.40 68.63
CA SER A 9 -22.63 -55.17 68.18
C SER A 9 -21.65 -54.13 67.63
N ILE A 10 -20.43 -54.03 68.20
CA ILE A 10 -19.42 -53.07 67.75
C ILE A 10 -18.84 -53.49 66.39
N THR A 11 -18.61 -54.78 66.15
CA THR A 11 -18.12 -55.26 64.84
C THR A 11 -19.16 -55.11 63.74
N VAL A 12 -20.45 -55.34 64.02
CA VAL A 12 -21.52 -55.12 63.04
C VAL A 12 -21.65 -53.63 62.69
N ILE A 13 -21.55 -52.74 63.67
CA ILE A 13 -21.56 -51.28 63.42
C ILE A 13 -20.33 -50.87 62.61
N ALA A 14 -19.15 -51.39 62.91
CA ALA A 14 -17.94 -51.10 62.14
C ALA A 14 -18.05 -51.59 60.68
N VAL A 15 -18.63 -52.77 60.44
CA VAL A 15 -18.85 -53.29 59.08
C VAL A 15 -19.89 -52.46 58.32
N ILE A 16 -20.95 -51.99 58.98
CA ILE A 16 -21.96 -51.11 58.36
C ILE A 16 -21.36 -49.74 58.04
N VAL A 17 -20.52 -49.19 58.91
CA VAL A 17 -19.82 -47.92 58.66
C VAL A 17 -18.82 -48.07 57.52
N VAL A 18 -18.07 -49.17 57.45
CA VAL A 18 -17.15 -49.44 56.34
C VAL A 18 -17.91 -49.67 55.03
N ALA A 19 -19.04 -50.38 55.06
CA ALA A 19 -19.89 -50.57 53.89
C ALA A 19 -20.54 -49.25 53.43
N ALA A 20 -20.97 -48.38 54.35
CA ALA A 20 -21.50 -47.06 54.05
C ALA A 20 -20.42 -46.11 53.50
N VAL A 21 -19.20 -46.16 54.06
CA VAL A 21 -18.05 -45.41 53.55
C VAL A 21 -17.64 -45.94 52.17
N LEU A 22 -17.62 -47.25 51.95
CA LEU A 22 -17.38 -47.84 50.63
C LEU A 22 -18.48 -47.45 49.63
N LEU A 23 -19.75 -47.41 50.04
CA LEU A 23 -20.85 -46.94 49.20
C LEU A 23 -20.78 -45.44 48.91
N ILE A 24 -20.27 -44.62 49.82
CA ILE A 24 -20.09 -43.18 49.61
C ILE A 24 -18.84 -42.89 48.76
N VAL A 25 -17.78 -43.69 48.91
CA VAL A 25 -16.53 -43.55 48.15
C VAL A 25 -16.67 -44.14 46.74
N PHE A 26 -17.32 -45.28 46.57
CA PHE A 26 -17.57 -45.89 45.25
C PHE A 26 -18.90 -45.45 44.60
N GLY A 27 -19.86 -44.93 45.37
CA GLY A 27 -21.13 -44.41 44.87
C GLY A 27 -21.09 -42.93 44.47
N ARG A 28 -19.94 -42.24 44.59
CA ARG A 28 -19.65 -41.04 43.80
C ARG A 28 -19.42 -41.44 42.35
N ASN A 29 -20.51 -41.87 41.75
CA ASN A 29 -20.69 -42.01 40.31
C ASN A 29 -20.18 -40.70 39.70
N SER A 30 -19.18 -40.79 38.83
CA SER A 30 -18.70 -39.65 38.05
C SER A 30 -19.91 -38.89 37.53
N GLU A 31 -20.07 -37.63 37.93
CA GLU A 31 -20.83 -36.69 37.09
C GLU A 31 -20.10 -36.68 35.76
N LYS A 32 -20.60 -37.50 34.83
CA LYS A 32 -20.06 -37.63 33.49
C LYS A 32 -20.10 -36.23 32.92
N ASN A 33 -18.93 -35.73 32.51
CA ASN A 33 -18.79 -34.46 31.81
C ASN A 33 -19.92 -34.36 30.76
N LYS A 34 -20.91 -33.51 31.02
CA LYS A 34 -22.05 -33.32 30.12
C LYS A 34 -21.52 -32.53 28.93
N LEU A 35 -21.45 -33.17 27.77
CA LEU A 35 -21.10 -32.53 26.52
C LEU A 35 -22.23 -31.56 26.15
N ILE A 36 -21.91 -30.27 26.05
CA ILE A 36 -22.79 -29.22 25.54
C ILE A 36 -22.38 -28.99 24.10
N TYR A 37 -23.35 -29.04 23.19
CA TYR A 37 -23.12 -28.83 21.77
C TYR A 37 -23.43 -27.38 21.45
N GLU A 38 -22.48 -26.69 20.87
CA GLU A 38 -22.66 -25.35 20.35
C GLU A 38 -23.28 -25.47 18.96
N THR A 39 -24.34 -24.71 18.74
CA THR A 39 -25.05 -24.65 17.47
C THR A 39 -25.14 -23.20 17.03
N ALA A 40 -25.21 -23.00 15.72
CA ALA A 40 -25.47 -21.70 15.11
C ALA A 40 -26.52 -21.86 14.00
N PRO A 41 -27.43 -20.90 13.83
CA PRO A 41 -28.35 -20.90 12.71
C PRO A 41 -27.62 -20.57 11.41
N VAL A 42 -28.10 -21.16 10.30
CA VAL A 42 -27.75 -20.68 8.95
C VAL A 42 -28.51 -19.38 8.68
N THR A 43 -27.80 -18.32 8.32
CA THR A 43 -28.39 -16.98 8.14
C THR A 43 -27.92 -16.33 6.85
N TYR A 44 -28.75 -15.46 6.27
CA TYR A 44 -28.29 -14.60 5.17
C TYR A 44 -27.34 -13.51 5.68
N GLY A 45 -26.31 -13.22 4.90
CA GLY A 45 -25.38 -12.14 5.16
C GLY A 45 -24.49 -11.86 3.96
N ASN A 46 -23.54 -10.96 4.16
CA ASN A 46 -22.53 -10.63 3.17
C ASN A 46 -21.22 -11.33 3.57
N VAL A 47 -20.51 -11.84 2.58
CA VAL A 47 -19.20 -12.46 2.75
C VAL A 47 -18.28 -11.94 1.67
N TYR A 48 -17.04 -11.68 2.03
CA TYR A 48 -16.04 -11.13 1.14
C TYR A 48 -14.68 -11.73 1.42
N ASN A 49 -13.89 -11.88 0.37
CA ASN A 49 -12.46 -12.10 0.48
C ASN A 49 -11.75 -10.76 0.35
N SER A 50 -10.73 -10.57 1.17
CA SER A 50 -9.94 -9.34 1.14
C SER A 50 -8.46 -9.63 1.28
N VAL A 51 -7.67 -8.80 0.61
CA VAL A 51 -6.22 -8.77 0.74
C VAL A 51 -5.85 -7.48 1.47
N THR A 52 -4.99 -7.60 2.48
CA THR A 52 -4.45 -6.43 3.17
C THR A 52 -3.09 -6.07 2.60
N ALA A 53 -2.84 -4.78 2.42
CA ALA A 53 -1.58 -4.27 1.91
C ALA A 53 -1.20 -2.98 2.63
N THR A 54 0.07 -2.59 2.53
CA THR A 54 0.56 -1.27 2.99
C THR A 54 0.96 -0.44 1.79
N GLY A 55 0.81 0.88 1.88
CA GLY A 55 1.13 1.75 0.76
C GLY A 55 1.38 3.19 1.18
N THR A 56 1.78 4.00 0.21
CA THR A 56 2.04 5.43 0.38
C THR A 56 1.02 6.26 -0.40
N ILE A 57 0.58 7.36 0.22
CA ILE A 57 -0.28 8.36 -0.42
C ILE A 57 0.58 9.29 -1.28
N GLU A 58 0.23 9.43 -2.55
CA GLU A 58 0.91 10.28 -3.53
C GLU A 58 -0.09 11.12 -4.32
N PRO A 59 0.31 12.30 -4.82
CA PRO A 59 -0.49 13.04 -5.80
C PRO A 59 -0.62 12.24 -7.11
N VAL A 60 -1.71 12.45 -7.85
CA VAL A 60 -1.87 11.81 -9.16
C VAL A 60 -0.85 12.32 -10.18
N THR A 61 -0.46 13.59 -10.08
CA THR A 61 0.52 14.21 -10.98
C THR A 61 1.49 15.05 -10.16
N GLU A 62 2.75 14.67 -10.26
CA GLU A 62 3.86 15.25 -9.53
C GLU A 62 5.04 15.44 -10.51
N VAL A 63 5.71 16.58 -10.43
CA VAL A 63 6.83 16.92 -11.30
C VAL A 63 7.98 17.47 -10.47
N GLU A 64 9.14 16.84 -10.63
CA GLU A 64 10.40 17.29 -10.07
C GLU A 64 11.03 18.34 -10.99
N VAL A 65 11.24 19.54 -10.45
CA VAL A 65 11.88 20.65 -11.17
C VAL A 65 13.35 20.71 -10.79
N GLY A 66 14.22 20.48 -11.77
CA GLY A 66 15.67 20.56 -11.62
C GLY A 66 16.33 21.69 -12.41
N THR A 67 17.66 21.72 -12.44
CA THR A 67 18.44 22.64 -13.29
C THR A 67 19.33 21.91 -14.29
N GLN A 68 19.45 22.47 -15.49
CA GLN A 68 20.35 21.98 -16.54
C GLN A 68 21.70 22.71 -16.57
N VAL A 69 21.84 23.80 -15.81
CA VAL A 69 23.06 24.60 -15.75
C VAL A 69 23.61 24.64 -14.32
N SER A 70 24.92 24.58 -14.19
CA SER A 70 25.60 24.71 -12.89
C SER A 70 25.71 26.17 -12.51
N GLY A 71 25.56 26.47 -11.22
CA GLY A 71 25.66 27.83 -10.70
C GLY A 71 25.22 27.91 -9.24
N ILE A 72 25.04 29.13 -8.75
CA ILE A 72 24.57 29.39 -7.39
C ILE A 72 23.10 29.83 -7.48
N ILE A 73 22.25 29.39 -6.55
CA ILE A 73 20.88 29.92 -6.44
C ILE A 73 20.97 31.35 -5.92
N ASP A 74 20.56 32.33 -6.73
CA ASP A 74 20.55 33.75 -6.33
C ASP A 74 19.32 34.06 -5.48
N LYS A 75 18.13 33.68 -5.98
CA LYS A 75 16.84 33.99 -5.35
C LYS A 75 15.85 32.85 -5.47
N ILE A 76 15.01 32.71 -4.44
CA ILE A 76 13.88 31.80 -4.40
C ILE A 76 12.61 32.63 -4.17
N TYR A 77 11.63 32.48 -5.07
CA TYR A 77 10.40 33.28 -5.07
C TYR A 77 9.20 32.54 -4.46
N VAL A 78 9.34 31.25 -4.19
CA VAL A 78 8.27 30.40 -3.66
C VAL A 78 8.80 29.53 -2.52
N ASP A 79 7.94 29.25 -1.55
CA ASP A 79 8.27 28.39 -0.41
C ASP A 79 7.32 27.20 -0.32
N TYR A 80 7.55 26.31 0.65
CA TYR A 80 6.69 25.14 0.88
C TYR A 80 5.20 25.52 0.95
N ASN A 81 4.36 24.71 0.31
CA ASN A 81 2.90 24.89 0.21
C ASN A 81 2.45 26.12 -0.60
N SER A 82 3.36 26.81 -1.29
CA SER A 82 2.98 27.91 -2.19
C SER A 82 2.25 27.37 -3.41
N ILE A 83 1.17 28.06 -3.82
CA ILE A 83 0.47 27.78 -5.07
C ILE A 83 1.22 28.47 -6.20
N VAL A 84 1.52 27.72 -7.25
CA VAL A 84 2.25 28.18 -8.44
C VAL A 84 1.46 27.90 -9.69
N LYS A 85 1.72 28.71 -10.73
CA LYS A 85 1.15 28.54 -12.06
C LYS A 85 2.19 28.08 -13.07
N GLU A 86 1.76 27.42 -14.13
CA GLU A 86 2.61 27.07 -15.26
C GLU A 86 3.32 28.34 -15.80
N GLY A 87 4.64 28.25 -16.00
CA GLY A 87 5.50 29.35 -16.43
C GLY A 87 5.83 30.38 -15.34
N GLN A 88 5.32 30.25 -14.12
CA GLN A 88 5.66 31.15 -13.02
C GLN A 88 7.12 30.99 -12.63
N LEU A 89 7.82 32.11 -12.47
CA LEU A 89 9.18 32.15 -11.91
C LEU A 89 9.17 31.68 -10.46
N ILE A 90 9.91 30.60 -10.17
CA ILE A 90 9.99 30.01 -8.82
C ILE A 90 11.37 30.19 -8.20
N ALA A 91 12.43 30.20 -9.00
CA ALA A 91 13.79 30.47 -8.54
C ALA A 91 14.65 31.03 -9.68
N GLU A 92 15.73 31.70 -9.30
CA GLU A 92 16.69 32.29 -10.22
C GLU A 92 18.11 31.93 -9.79
N MET A 93 18.92 31.51 -10.74
CA MET A 93 20.34 31.25 -10.55
C MET A 93 21.16 32.51 -10.84
N ASP A 94 22.39 32.56 -10.34
CA ASP A 94 23.35 33.60 -10.70
C ASP A 94 23.61 33.59 -12.21
N LYS A 95 23.30 34.73 -12.85
CA LYS A 95 23.39 34.93 -14.30
C LYS A 95 24.71 35.57 -14.73
N VAL A 96 25.56 36.06 -13.82
CA VAL A 96 26.70 36.91 -14.17
C VAL A 96 27.66 36.23 -15.16
N THR A 97 27.97 34.95 -14.93
CA THR A 97 28.83 34.16 -15.82
C THR A 97 28.16 33.88 -17.16
N LEU A 98 26.88 33.50 -17.15
CA LEU A 98 26.09 33.17 -18.34
C LEU A 98 25.83 34.40 -19.22
N GLU A 99 25.61 35.57 -18.63
CA GLU A 99 25.49 36.85 -19.35
C GLU A 99 26.81 37.24 -20.02
N SER A 100 27.94 36.99 -19.35
CA SER A 100 29.28 37.23 -19.91
C SER A 100 29.56 36.30 -21.09
N GLU A 101 29.18 35.02 -20.98
CA GLU A 101 29.28 34.05 -22.08
C GLU A 101 28.37 34.43 -23.26
N LEU A 102 27.14 34.86 -22.99
CA LEU A 102 26.22 35.35 -24.01
C LEU A 102 26.78 36.58 -24.72
N ALA A 103 27.32 37.55 -23.97
CA ALA A 103 27.92 38.75 -24.54
C ALA A 103 29.11 38.41 -25.47
N SER A 104 29.96 37.46 -25.05
CA SER A 104 31.07 36.95 -25.86
C SER A 104 30.60 36.25 -27.14
N ALA A 105 29.62 35.34 -27.03
CA ALA A 105 29.05 34.63 -28.17
C ALA A 105 28.37 35.59 -29.16
N LYS A 106 27.66 36.61 -28.64
CA LYS A 106 27.02 37.65 -29.46
C LYS A 106 28.05 38.48 -30.22
N ALA A 107 29.14 38.90 -29.57
CA ALA A 107 30.22 39.63 -30.25
C ALA A 107 30.86 38.80 -31.38
N GLN A 108 31.07 37.50 -31.16
CA GLN A 108 31.60 36.60 -32.19
C GLN A 108 30.62 36.41 -33.36
N TYR A 109 29.32 36.30 -33.07
CA TYR A 109 28.27 36.25 -34.09
C TYR A 109 28.24 37.53 -34.93
N GLU A 110 28.27 38.71 -34.29
CA GLU A 110 28.29 40.00 -34.98
C GLU A 110 29.52 40.15 -35.89
N GLY A 111 30.70 39.74 -35.41
CA GLY A 111 31.92 39.73 -36.22
C GLY A 111 31.86 38.76 -37.41
N SER A 112 31.37 37.53 -37.18
CA SER A 112 31.25 36.52 -38.24
C SER A 112 30.19 36.89 -39.27
N LYS A 113 29.11 37.52 -38.84
CA LYS A 113 28.05 38.06 -39.72
C LYS A 113 28.58 39.19 -40.60
N ALA A 114 29.32 40.13 -40.03
CA ALA A 114 29.92 41.23 -40.81
C ALA A 114 30.88 40.70 -41.88
N GLU A 115 31.71 39.70 -41.54
CA GLU A 115 32.62 39.05 -42.49
C GLU A 115 31.86 38.28 -43.58
N TYR A 116 30.81 37.54 -43.20
CA TYR A 116 29.96 36.84 -44.16
C TYR A 116 29.28 37.82 -45.14
N GLU A 117 28.72 38.92 -44.66
CA GLU A 117 28.10 39.95 -45.49
C GLU A 117 29.12 40.60 -46.44
N TYR A 118 30.34 40.85 -45.96
CA TYR A 118 31.43 41.37 -46.79
C TYR A 118 31.83 40.39 -47.89
N GLN A 119 32.08 39.12 -47.56
CA GLN A 119 32.47 38.11 -48.53
C GLN A 119 31.34 37.75 -49.50
N THR A 120 30.08 37.81 -49.07
CA THR A 120 28.90 37.66 -49.95
C THR A 120 28.91 38.71 -51.06
N LYS A 121 29.07 40.00 -50.69
CA LYS A 121 29.15 41.09 -51.67
C LYS A 121 30.35 40.94 -52.61
N ASN A 122 31.48 40.46 -52.08
CA ASN A 122 32.69 40.23 -52.88
C ASN A 122 32.48 39.09 -53.89
N TYR A 123 31.90 37.97 -53.44
CA TYR A 123 31.54 36.84 -54.29
C TYR A 123 30.53 37.24 -55.38
N GLU A 124 29.47 37.96 -55.04
CA GLU A 124 28.47 38.45 -56.01
C GLU A 124 29.12 39.34 -57.08
N ARG A 125 30.02 40.24 -56.67
CA ARG A 125 30.77 41.09 -57.59
C ARG A 125 31.65 40.24 -58.51
N SER A 126 32.47 39.35 -57.95
CA SER A 126 33.35 38.46 -58.73
C SER A 126 32.57 37.57 -59.69
N LYS A 127 31.43 37.02 -59.26
CA LYS A 127 30.53 36.25 -60.12
C LYS A 127 30.06 37.06 -61.34
N SER A 128 29.59 38.29 -61.12
CA SER A 128 29.12 39.16 -62.21
C SER A 128 30.23 39.58 -63.19
N LEU A 129 31.48 39.68 -62.72
CA LEU A 129 32.64 40.00 -63.55
C LEU A 129 33.15 38.77 -64.31
N HIS A 130 33.11 37.59 -63.68
CA HIS A 130 33.49 36.31 -64.28
C HIS A 130 32.53 35.91 -65.41
N GLU A 131 31.22 36.11 -65.23
CA GLU A 131 30.20 35.93 -66.27
C GLU A 131 30.44 36.82 -67.50
N LYS A 132 31.13 37.97 -67.32
CA LYS A 132 31.56 38.88 -68.38
C LYS A 132 32.99 38.63 -68.87
N SER A 133 33.64 37.57 -68.37
CA SER A 133 35.04 37.20 -68.64
C SER A 133 36.06 38.30 -68.32
N LEU A 134 35.79 39.10 -67.27
CA LEU A 134 36.65 40.22 -66.84
C LEU A 134 37.64 39.84 -65.72
N ILE A 135 37.52 38.65 -65.13
CA ILE A 135 38.42 38.10 -64.10
C ILE A 135 38.76 36.64 -64.42
N SER A 136 39.82 36.10 -63.83
CA SER A 136 40.22 34.70 -64.03
C SER A 136 39.36 33.71 -63.23
N ASP A 137 39.36 32.43 -63.64
CA ASP A 137 38.73 31.34 -62.88
C ASP A 137 39.29 31.24 -61.45
N THR A 138 40.60 31.42 -61.29
CA THR A 138 41.27 31.37 -59.97
C THR A 138 40.79 32.47 -59.03
N GLU A 139 40.55 33.69 -59.53
CA GLU A 139 40.02 34.80 -58.73
C GLU A 139 38.58 34.54 -58.29
N TYR A 140 37.76 33.99 -59.19
CA TYR A 140 36.39 33.58 -58.89
C TYR A 140 36.34 32.45 -57.85
N GLU A 141 37.13 31.39 -58.04
CA GLU A 141 37.23 30.25 -57.12
C GLU A 141 37.68 30.67 -55.72
N GLN A 142 38.64 31.60 -55.63
CA GLN A 142 39.09 32.15 -54.35
C GLN A 142 37.96 32.92 -53.64
N ALA A 143 37.19 33.73 -54.37
CA ALA A 143 36.06 34.46 -53.81
C ALA A 143 34.94 33.51 -53.34
N LEU A 144 34.64 32.46 -54.12
CA LEU A 144 33.68 31.42 -53.75
C LEU A 144 34.13 30.64 -52.51
N TYR A 145 35.42 30.29 -52.42
CA TYR A 145 35.99 29.62 -51.26
C TYR A 145 35.87 30.48 -49.99
N ASN A 146 36.25 31.77 -50.07
CA ASN A 146 36.16 32.69 -48.95
C ASN A 146 34.70 32.90 -48.50
N TYR A 147 33.75 33.02 -49.44
CA TYR A 147 32.32 33.09 -49.15
C TYR A 147 31.84 31.83 -48.39
N ARG A 148 32.15 30.63 -48.88
CA ARG A 148 31.75 29.38 -48.22
C ARG A 148 32.36 29.22 -46.84
N MET A 149 33.61 29.67 -46.67
CA MET A 149 34.30 29.65 -45.38
C MET A 149 33.64 30.62 -44.38
N SER A 150 33.32 31.84 -44.80
CA SER A 150 32.65 32.82 -43.94
C SER A 150 31.21 32.42 -43.63
N GLU A 151 30.49 31.81 -44.58
CA GLU A 151 29.16 31.22 -44.39
C GLU A 151 29.19 30.12 -43.31
N SER A 152 30.17 29.21 -43.39
CA SER A 152 30.34 28.13 -42.41
C SER A 152 30.68 28.69 -41.02
N THR A 153 31.52 29.73 -40.96
CA THR A 153 31.90 30.40 -39.70
C THR A 153 30.72 31.14 -39.08
N PHE A 154 29.92 31.83 -39.91
CA PHE A 154 28.69 32.50 -39.49
C PHE A 154 27.72 31.50 -38.85
N HIS A 155 27.41 30.39 -39.53
CA HIS A 155 26.52 29.35 -38.96
C HIS A 155 27.06 28.72 -37.67
N THR A 156 28.38 28.53 -37.57
CA THR A 156 29.00 28.03 -36.34
C THR A 156 28.82 29.02 -35.19
N SER A 157 29.01 30.31 -35.44
CA SER A 157 28.82 31.37 -34.45
C SER A 157 27.34 31.58 -34.06
N GLU A 158 26.42 31.40 -35.00
CA GLU A 158 24.98 31.43 -34.79
C GLU A 158 24.54 30.30 -33.84
N ALA A 159 25.03 29.08 -34.09
CA ALA A 159 24.77 27.94 -33.20
C ALA A 159 25.36 28.16 -31.80
N ALA A 160 26.53 28.78 -31.69
CA ALA A 160 27.15 29.12 -30.41
C ALA A 160 26.34 30.17 -29.63
N LEU A 161 25.84 31.21 -30.32
CA LEU A 161 24.95 32.21 -29.73
C LEU A 161 23.66 31.56 -29.21
N ALA A 162 22.99 30.75 -30.03
CA ALA A 162 21.77 30.05 -29.64
C ALA A 162 21.98 29.10 -28.45
N LYS A 163 23.18 28.51 -28.31
CA LYS A 163 23.54 27.69 -27.14
C LYS A 163 23.68 28.56 -25.88
N ALA A 164 24.37 29.69 -25.97
CA ALA A 164 24.55 30.60 -24.84
C ALA A 164 23.22 31.20 -24.37
N GLU A 165 22.34 31.59 -25.30
CA GLU A 165 20.99 32.07 -25.00
C GLU A 165 20.15 31.02 -24.26
N ARG A 166 20.18 29.76 -24.71
CA ARG A 166 19.48 28.67 -24.02
C ARG A 166 20.03 28.42 -22.62
N ASN A 167 21.35 28.40 -22.46
CA ASN A 167 21.96 28.24 -21.13
C ASN A 167 21.54 29.36 -20.17
N LEU A 168 21.48 30.61 -20.65
CA LEU A 168 20.98 31.73 -19.84
C LEU A 168 19.49 31.57 -19.49
N SER A 169 18.67 31.06 -20.42
CA SER A 169 17.25 30.80 -20.13
C SER A 169 17.06 29.74 -19.04
N TYR A 170 17.94 28.73 -18.97
CA TYR A 170 17.91 27.71 -17.92
C TYR A 170 18.31 28.22 -16.54
N ALA A 171 18.94 29.39 -16.44
CA ALA A 171 19.17 30.05 -15.15
C ALA A 171 17.88 30.62 -14.53
N THR A 172 16.78 30.68 -15.30
CA THR A 172 15.47 31.11 -14.83
C THR A 172 14.59 29.88 -14.65
N ILE A 173 14.36 29.47 -13.40
CA ILE A 173 13.63 28.25 -13.09
C ILE A 173 12.15 28.59 -12.96
N THR A 174 11.32 27.96 -13.79
CA THR A 174 9.87 28.17 -13.83
C THR A 174 9.12 26.89 -13.49
N SER A 175 7.87 27.02 -13.03
CA SER A 175 7.00 25.87 -12.80
C SER A 175 6.52 25.29 -14.13
N PRO A 176 6.68 23.98 -14.40
CA PRO A 176 6.20 23.35 -15.63
C PRO A 176 4.70 23.04 -15.61
N ILE A 177 4.06 23.12 -14.44
CA ILE A 177 2.63 22.84 -14.24
C ILE A 177 2.01 23.85 -13.27
N ASP A 178 0.70 24.03 -13.34
CA ASP A 178 -0.07 24.63 -12.24
C ASP A 178 -0.08 23.65 -11.06
N GLY A 179 0.07 24.14 -9.83
CA GLY A 179 0.11 23.24 -8.68
C GLY A 179 0.53 23.87 -7.34
N VAL A 180 0.91 23.02 -6.41
CA VAL A 180 1.41 23.38 -5.08
C VAL A 180 2.82 22.81 -4.90
N VAL A 181 3.73 23.64 -4.40
CA VAL A 181 5.10 23.22 -4.04
C VAL A 181 5.02 22.32 -2.80
N ILE A 182 5.30 21.03 -2.97
CA ILE A 182 5.31 20.05 -1.87
C ILE A 182 6.63 20.10 -1.13
N ASP A 183 7.73 20.17 -1.89
CA ASP A 183 9.07 20.12 -1.35
C ASP A 183 10.01 21.11 -2.05
N ARG A 184 11.01 21.57 -1.29
CA ARG A 184 12.08 22.45 -1.71
C ARG A 184 13.37 21.93 -1.10
N ALA A 185 14.28 21.51 -1.97
CA ALA A 185 15.53 20.86 -1.59
C ALA A 185 16.75 21.79 -1.69
N VAL A 186 16.54 23.09 -1.90
CA VAL A 186 17.60 24.10 -2.03
C VAL A 186 17.34 25.39 -1.27
N GLU A 187 18.43 26.05 -0.89
CA GLU A 187 18.44 27.36 -0.26
C GLU A 187 19.15 28.43 -1.11
N GLU A 188 18.81 29.69 -0.88
CA GLU A 188 19.50 30.83 -1.51
C GLU A 188 20.98 30.83 -1.11
N GLY A 189 21.87 31.05 -2.08
CA GLY A 189 23.32 30.98 -1.90
C GLY A 189 23.91 29.57 -2.02
N GLN A 190 23.09 28.52 -2.15
CA GLN A 190 23.58 27.16 -2.38
C GLN A 190 24.11 26.99 -3.80
N THR A 191 25.27 26.33 -3.93
CA THR A 191 25.81 25.93 -5.23
C THR A 191 25.17 24.63 -5.70
N VAL A 192 24.63 24.64 -6.92
CA VAL A 192 24.09 23.47 -7.60
C VAL A 192 24.94 23.15 -8.83
N ALA A 193 25.24 21.88 -9.03
CA ALA A 193 26.00 21.40 -10.17
C ALA A 193 25.11 20.51 -11.03
N ALA A 194 24.87 20.91 -12.28
CA ALA A 194 24.25 20.06 -13.28
C ALA A 194 25.30 19.02 -13.72
N GLY A 195 25.24 17.83 -13.11
CA GLY A 195 26.15 16.71 -13.35
C GLY A 195 25.49 15.56 -14.12
N PHE A 196 25.91 14.32 -13.84
CA PHE A 196 25.30 13.11 -14.40
C PHE A 196 23.86 12.89 -13.91
N GLU A 197 23.53 13.41 -12.73
CA GLU A 197 22.17 13.44 -12.19
C GLU A 197 21.71 14.89 -12.09
N THR A 198 20.48 15.15 -12.51
CA THR A 198 19.85 16.46 -12.39
C THR A 198 19.39 16.63 -10.94
N PRO A 199 19.93 17.59 -10.17
CA PRO A 199 19.46 17.81 -8.82
C PRO A 199 18.01 18.31 -8.86
N THR A 200 17.15 17.68 -8.08
CA THR A 200 15.77 18.11 -7.85
C THR A 200 15.77 19.33 -6.93
N LEU A 201 15.27 20.46 -7.40
CA LEU A 201 15.23 21.72 -6.65
C LEU A 201 13.88 21.90 -5.95
N PHE A 202 12.81 21.61 -6.68
CA PHE A 202 11.44 21.70 -6.20
C PHE A 202 10.65 20.47 -6.62
N ASN A 203 9.66 20.12 -5.84
CA ASN A 203 8.69 19.11 -6.19
C ASN A 203 7.28 19.71 -6.16
N ILE A 204 6.55 19.60 -7.27
CA ILE A 204 5.28 20.30 -7.49
C ILE A 204 4.19 19.28 -7.81
N ALA A 205 3.13 19.28 -7.01
CA ALA A 205 1.92 18.50 -7.30
C ALA A 205 0.88 19.35 -8.01
N ALA A 206 0.26 18.79 -9.05
CA ALA A 206 -0.76 19.49 -9.82
C ALA A 206 -2.03 19.76 -9.00
N ASP A 207 -2.53 18.73 -8.33
CA ASP A 207 -3.78 18.78 -7.57
C ASP A 207 -3.71 17.84 -6.38
N LEU A 208 -3.88 18.38 -5.17
CA LEU A 208 -3.92 17.61 -3.92
C LEU A 208 -5.32 17.11 -3.58
N THR A 209 -6.36 17.54 -4.31
CA THR A 209 -7.74 17.05 -4.13
C THR A 209 -7.94 15.66 -4.71
N GLN A 210 -7.09 15.27 -5.66
CA GLN A 210 -7.02 13.93 -6.22
C GLN A 210 -5.70 13.30 -5.79
N MET A 211 -5.79 12.30 -4.92
CA MET A 211 -4.65 11.52 -4.48
C MET A 211 -4.76 10.09 -5.02
N GLN A 212 -3.67 9.37 -4.96
CA GLN A 212 -3.62 7.94 -5.19
C GLN A 212 -2.83 7.28 -4.06
N VAL A 213 -3.15 6.02 -3.78
CA VAL A 213 -2.35 5.17 -2.92
C VAL A 213 -1.56 4.24 -3.82
N ILE A 214 -0.25 4.20 -3.65
CA ILE A 214 0.61 3.17 -4.22
C ILE A 214 0.76 2.10 -3.15
N ALA A 215 0.05 0.98 -3.31
CA ALA A 215 0.06 -0.13 -2.36
C ALA A 215 0.96 -1.26 -2.83
N ASP A 216 1.82 -1.76 -1.95
CA ASP A 216 2.63 -2.95 -2.17
C ASP A 216 1.82 -4.19 -1.76
N VAL A 217 1.43 -5.00 -2.74
CA VAL A 217 0.69 -6.26 -2.54
C VAL A 217 1.65 -7.44 -2.76
N ASP A 218 1.63 -8.41 -1.84
CA ASP A 218 2.47 -9.60 -1.93
C ASP A 218 2.13 -10.49 -3.13
N GLU A 219 3.13 -11.17 -3.71
CA GLU A 219 2.99 -12.09 -4.86
C GLU A 219 1.96 -13.21 -4.62
N ALA A 220 1.81 -13.66 -3.36
CA ALA A 220 0.85 -14.70 -3.02
C ALA A 220 -0.61 -14.24 -3.22
N ASP A 221 -0.86 -12.93 -3.09
CA ASP A 221 -2.21 -12.36 -3.01
C ASP A 221 -2.60 -11.56 -4.27
N ILE A 222 -1.62 -11.13 -5.08
CA ILE A 222 -1.86 -10.33 -6.30
C ILE A 222 -2.77 -11.04 -7.32
N GLY A 223 -2.77 -12.38 -7.33
CA GLY A 223 -3.56 -13.18 -8.28
C GLY A 223 -5.07 -12.95 -8.20
N GLY A 224 -5.58 -12.49 -7.06
CA GLY A 224 -7.00 -12.16 -6.86
C GLY A 224 -7.34 -10.67 -7.06
N VAL A 225 -6.34 -9.81 -7.26
CA VAL A 225 -6.56 -8.36 -7.42
C VAL A 225 -6.85 -8.02 -8.87
N CYS A 226 -7.90 -7.23 -9.10
CA CYS A 226 -8.34 -6.82 -10.44
C CYS A 226 -8.72 -5.35 -10.46
N ASP A 227 -8.57 -4.72 -11.64
CA ASP A 227 -8.96 -3.34 -11.85
C ASP A 227 -10.47 -3.13 -11.56
N GLY A 228 -10.78 -2.05 -10.84
CA GLY A 228 -12.14 -1.65 -10.48
C GLY A 228 -12.67 -2.18 -9.15
N GLN A 229 -11.94 -3.09 -8.48
CA GLN A 229 -12.28 -3.60 -7.15
C GLN A 229 -12.39 -2.47 -6.13
N ARG A 230 -13.30 -2.63 -5.16
CA ARG A 230 -13.49 -1.68 -4.07
C ARG A 230 -12.33 -1.82 -3.09
N VAL A 231 -11.89 -0.69 -2.56
CA VAL A 231 -10.82 -0.61 -1.58
C VAL A 231 -11.26 0.30 -0.44
N SER A 232 -10.96 -0.12 0.78
CA SER A 232 -11.02 0.75 1.95
C SER A 232 -9.62 0.87 2.54
N PHE A 233 -9.24 2.06 2.97
CA PHE A 233 -7.96 2.27 3.63
C PHE A 233 -8.07 3.25 4.79
N THR A 234 -7.17 3.10 5.75
CA THR A 234 -6.99 4.01 6.87
C THR A 234 -5.56 4.54 6.83
N VAL A 235 -5.37 5.80 7.21
CA VAL A 235 -4.02 6.38 7.35
C VAL A 235 -3.68 6.55 8.82
N ASP A 236 -2.41 6.40 9.17
CA ASP A 236 -1.97 6.45 10.56
C ASP A 236 -2.25 7.80 11.24
N ALA A 237 -2.26 8.88 10.44
CA ALA A 237 -2.60 10.21 10.90
C ALA A 237 -4.07 10.36 11.33
N TYR A 238 -4.96 9.53 10.78
CA TYR A 238 -6.41 9.58 11.01
C TYR A 238 -6.98 8.16 11.18
N PRO A 239 -6.68 7.47 12.30
CA PRO A 239 -7.04 6.06 12.49
C PRO A 239 -8.55 5.80 12.60
N ASN A 240 -9.34 6.83 12.91
CA ASN A 240 -10.81 6.73 12.99
C ASN A 240 -11.51 7.06 11.67
N ASP A 241 -10.79 7.63 10.69
CA ASP A 241 -11.35 7.99 9.39
C ASP A 241 -11.05 6.86 8.41
N VAL A 242 -12.11 6.28 7.82
CA VAL A 242 -11.98 5.29 6.75
C VAL A 242 -12.18 6.00 5.43
N PHE A 243 -11.21 5.83 4.54
CA PHE A 243 -11.24 6.36 3.18
C PHE A 243 -11.56 5.24 2.21
N GLU A 244 -12.30 5.58 1.15
CA GLU A 244 -12.69 4.64 0.11
C GLU A 244 -11.97 4.96 -1.20
N GLY A 245 -11.69 3.91 -1.96
CA GLY A 245 -11.01 3.99 -3.23
C GLY A 245 -11.39 2.83 -4.15
N ARG A 246 -10.83 2.85 -5.35
CA ARG A 246 -10.89 1.74 -6.30
C ARG A 246 -9.53 1.47 -6.89
N VAL A 247 -9.25 0.20 -7.15
CA VAL A 247 -8.07 -0.21 -7.91
C VAL A 247 -8.19 0.37 -9.32
N THR A 248 -7.25 1.23 -9.71
CA THR A 248 -7.23 1.84 -11.04
C THR A 248 -6.25 1.15 -11.98
N GLN A 249 -5.16 0.62 -11.43
CA GLN A 249 -4.12 -0.02 -12.22
C GLN A 249 -3.27 -0.95 -11.34
N ILE A 250 -2.90 -2.10 -11.89
CA ILE A 250 -1.87 -2.98 -11.33
C ILE A 250 -0.59 -2.81 -12.15
N ARG A 251 0.51 -2.41 -11.51
CA ARG A 251 1.81 -2.27 -12.17
C ARG A 251 2.50 -3.63 -12.20
N LEU A 252 2.82 -4.09 -13.40
CA LEU A 252 3.47 -5.39 -13.62
C LEU A 252 4.98 -5.37 -13.35
N GLY A 253 5.57 -4.20 -13.10
CA GLY A 253 6.93 -4.09 -12.61
C GLY A 253 6.95 -4.38 -11.12
N SER A 254 7.55 -5.50 -10.70
CA SER A 254 7.75 -5.76 -9.28
C SER A 254 8.66 -4.69 -8.69
N SER A 255 8.32 -4.19 -7.49
CA SER A 255 9.12 -3.28 -6.67
C SER A 255 10.39 -3.96 -6.10
N ASN A 256 10.90 -5.03 -6.72
CA ASN A 256 12.30 -5.44 -6.57
C ASN A 256 13.25 -4.56 -7.42
N SER A 257 13.01 -3.25 -7.42
CA SER A 257 14.04 -2.29 -7.81
C SER A 257 14.94 -2.05 -6.61
N SER A 258 15.77 -3.06 -6.29
CA SER A 258 17.02 -2.83 -5.58
C SER A 258 17.96 -2.03 -6.48
N SER A 259 17.61 -0.77 -6.76
CA SER A 259 18.51 0.25 -7.26
C SER A 259 19.19 0.91 -6.07
N SER A 260 19.86 0.10 -5.25
CA SER A 260 20.85 0.54 -4.29
C SER A 260 21.83 -0.61 -4.10
N VAL A 261 22.95 -0.46 -4.80
CA VAL A 261 24.14 -1.29 -4.68
C VAL A 261 24.72 -1.11 -3.27
N THR A 262 24.13 -1.75 -2.26
CA THR A 262 24.80 -2.06 -0.99
C THR A 262 24.08 -3.22 -0.31
N SER A 263 24.62 -4.42 -0.50
CA SER A 263 24.72 -5.49 0.51
C SER A 263 23.64 -5.56 1.60
N ALA A 264 22.58 -6.34 1.37
CA ALA A 264 21.88 -7.05 2.43
C ALA A 264 21.25 -8.32 1.87
N THR A 265 21.75 -9.48 2.29
CA THR A 265 21.06 -10.77 2.19
C THR A 265 19.82 -10.75 3.07
N THR A 266 18.73 -10.21 2.56
CA THR A 266 17.40 -10.32 3.18
C THR A 266 16.45 -10.83 2.10
N GLU A 267 15.75 -11.92 2.42
CA GLU A 267 14.66 -12.49 1.63
C GLU A 267 13.66 -11.38 1.27
N SER A 268 13.80 -10.76 0.10
CA SER A 268 12.85 -9.74 -0.34
C SER A 268 11.60 -10.45 -0.80
N VAL A 269 10.51 -10.25 -0.07
CA VAL A 269 9.17 -10.68 -0.50
C VAL A 269 8.88 -9.94 -1.81
N VAL A 270 8.48 -10.70 -2.83
CA VAL A 270 8.11 -10.13 -4.13
C VAL A 270 6.78 -9.40 -3.96
N THR A 271 6.78 -8.09 -4.19
CA THR A 271 5.59 -7.26 -4.17
C THR A 271 5.28 -6.69 -5.55
N TYR A 272 4.01 -6.36 -5.76
CA TYR A 272 3.48 -5.67 -6.92
C TYR A 272 2.81 -4.37 -6.48
N GLU A 273 3.11 -3.28 -7.18
CA GLU A 273 2.49 -1.98 -6.92
C GLU A 273 1.09 -1.93 -7.52
N VAL A 274 0.09 -1.70 -6.67
CA VAL A 274 -1.30 -1.49 -7.05
C VAL A 274 -1.66 -0.02 -6.81
N VAL A 275 -2.07 0.66 -7.88
CA VAL A 275 -2.52 2.06 -7.83
C VAL A 275 -4.00 2.08 -7.48
N ILE A 276 -4.33 2.80 -6.42
CA ILE A 276 -5.69 2.93 -5.90
C ILE A 276 -6.05 4.41 -5.88
N SER A 277 -7.22 4.74 -6.43
CA SER A 277 -7.77 6.10 -6.37
C SER A 277 -8.13 6.51 -4.95
N ALA A 278 -7.77 7.74 -4.55
CA ALA A 278 -8.07 8.29 -3.23
C ALA A 278 -8.55 9.75 -3.35
N ALA A 279 -9.87 9.95 -3.30
CA ALA A 279 -10.44 11.30 -3.33
C ALA A 279 -10.11 12.05 -2.02
N ASN A 280 -9.68 13.31 -2.15
CA ASN A 280 -9.23 14.14 -1.03
C ASN A 280 -9.87 15.55 -1.03
N PRO A 281 -11.22 15.66 -1.04
CA PRO A 281 -11.89 16.95 -1.10
C PRO A 281 -11.57 17.85 0.11
N ASP A 282 -11.32 17.25 1.28
CA ASP A 282 -11.02 17.97 2.53
C ASP A 282 -9.52 18.26 2.72
N LEU A 283 -8.67 17.87 1.76
CA LEU A 283 -7.20 18.02 1.82
C LEU A 283 -6.56 17.39 3.07
N LYS A 284 -7.21 16.39 3.68
CA LYS A 284 -6.70 15.66 4.84
C LYS A 284 -5.55 14.72 4.46
N LEU A 285 -5.66 14.06 3.31
CA LEU A 285 -4.63 13.18 2.81
C LEU A 285 -3.45 14.03 2.35
N LYS A 286 -2.32 13.92 3.06
CA LYS A 286 -1.07 14.59 2.71
C LYS A 286 -0.18 13.58 1.96
N PRO A 287 0.64 14.03 1.01
CA PRO A 287 1.64 13.18 0.38
C PRO A 287 2.52 12.49 1.41
N ARG A 288 3.01 11.29 1.09
CA ARG A 288 3.93 10.46 1.90
C ARG A 288 3.33 9.89 3.20
N LEU A 289 2.01 10.00 3.40
CA LEU A 289 1.35 9.27 4.50
C LEU A 289 1.32 7.78 4.20
N THR A 290 1.56 6.97 5.22
CA THR A 290 1.36 5.52 5.16
C THR A 290 -0.13 5.20 5.28
N ALA A 291 -0.60 4.34 4.38
CA ALA A 291 -1.95 3.82 4.38
C ALA A 291 -1.93 2.31 4.65
N ASN A 292 -2.88 1.84 5.45
CA ASN A 292 -3.22 0.43 5.61
C ASN A 292 -4.45 0.16 4.75
N ILE A 293 -4.28 -0.70 3.75
CA ILE A 293 -5.24 -0.93 2.68
C ILE A 293 -5.89 -2.29 2.86
N THR A 294 -7.20 -2.35 2.62
CA THR A 294 -7.96 -3.59 2.45
C THR A 294 -8.62 -3.56 1.08
N ILE A 295 -8.16 -4.43 0.18
CA ILE A 295 -8.69 -4.62 -1.17
C ILE A 295 -9.69 -5.76 -1.11
N TYR A 296 -10.93 -5.52 -1.51
CA TYR A 296 -11.97 -6.55 -1.57
C TYR A 296 -11.89 -7.28 -2.91
N THR A 297 -11.38 -8.52 -2.89
CA THR A 297 -11.10 -9.29 -4.12
C THR A 297 -12.34 -9.98 -4.67
N GLU A 298 -13.19 -10.50 -3.77
CA GLU A 298 -14.48 -11.12 -4.10
C GLU A 298 -15.52 -10.72 -3.06
N GLU A 299 -16.74 -10.43 -3.50
CA GLU A 299 -17.81 -9.97 -2.62
C GLU A 299 -19.16 -10.52 -3.06
N HIS A 300 -19.79 -11.33 -2.21
CA HIS A 300 -21.13 -11.82 -2.41
C HIS A 300 -22.06 -11.24 -1.34
N GLU A 301 -23.09 -10.51 -1.79
CA GLU A 301 -24.10 -9.92 -0.94
C GLU A 301 -25.33 -10.83 -0.82
N ASN A 302 -25.92 -10.87 0.37
CA ASN A 302 -27.16 -11.59 0.65
C ASN A 302 -27.11 -13.07 0.26
N VAL A 303 -26.09 -13.79 0.75
CA VAL A 303 -25.91 -15.23 0.53
C VAL A 303 -26.06 -16.02 1.84
N LEU A 304 -26.34 -17.32 1.73
CA LEU A 304 -26.50 -18.21 2.89
C LEU A 304 -25.14 -18.45 3.54
N LEU A 305 -24.98 -18.03 4.79
CA LEU A 305 -23.74 -18.15 5.54
C LEU A 305 -23.85 -19.18 6.65
N VAL A 306 -22.76 -19.92 6.81
CA VAL A 306 -22.56 -20.85 7.92
C VAL A 306 -21.21 -20.57 8.56
N PRO A 307 -21.09 -20.58 9.90
CA PRO A 307 -19.79 -20.46 10.54
C PRO A 307 -18.84 -21.55 10.04
N SER A 308 -17.65 -21.19 9.55
CA SER A 308 -16.66 -22.11 8.96
C SER A 308 -16.24 -23.23 9.94
N LYS A 309 -16.43 -23.02 11.25
CA LYS A 309 -16.26 -24.05 12.29
C LYS A 309 -17.22 -25.23 12.13
N ALA A 310 -18.46 -25.02 11.66
CA ALA A 310 -19.45 -26.08 11.46
C ALA A 310 -19.04 -27.05 10.35
N LEU A 311 -18.39 -26.57 9.29
CA LEU A 311 -17.86 -27.42 8.21
C LEU A 311 -16.68 -28.28 8.65
N ARG A 312 -15.93 -27.84 9.67
CA ARG A 312 -14.80 -28.60 10.25
C ARG A 312 -15.24 -29.58 11.33
N PHE A 313 -16.45 -29.42 11.87
CA PHE A 313 -16.95 -30.30 12.91
C PHE A 313 -17.22 -31.71 12.34
N THR A 314 -16.54 -32.71 12.90
CA THR A 314 -16.82 -34.12 12.59
C THR A 314 -17.19 -34.83 13.89
N PRO A 315 -18.42 -35.36 14.02
CA PRO A 315 -18.81 -36.14 15.18
C PRO A 315 -18.01 -37.44 15.22
N GLY A 316 -17.26 -37.64 16.30
CA GLY A 316 -16.50 -38.86 16.58
C GLY A 316 -16.02 -38.85 18.03
N GLU A 317 -15.57 -39.98 18.57
CA GLU A 317 -15.03 -40.02 19.93
C GLU A 317 -13.76 -39.15 20.01
N PRO A 318 -13.60 -38.27 21.02
CA PRO A 318 -14.38 -38.13 22.26
C PRO A 318 -15.51 -37.07 22.24
N LEU A 319 -15.83 -36.50 21.08
CA LEU A 319 -16.80 -35.40 20.91
C LEU A 319 -18.26 -35.86 20.89
N THR A 320 -18.51 -37.16 20.80
CA THR A 320 -19.84 -37.79 20.83
C THR A 320 -20.05 -38.59 22.11
N GLY A 321 -21.27 -38.53 22.66
CA GLY A 321 -21.65 -39.39 23.79
C GLY A 321 -21.83 -40.85 23.36
N LYS A 322 -21.62 -41.81 24.27
CA LYS A 322 -21.80 -43.27 24.03
C LYS A 322 -23.19 -43.70 23.55
N LYS A 323 -24.15 -42.78 23.44
CA LYS A 323 -25.55 -43.01 23.01
C LYS A 323 -25.92 -42.21 21.76
N ASP A 324 -24.98 -41.52 21.15
CA ASP A 324 -25.23 -40.70 19.98
C ASP A 324 -25.16 -41.57 18.71
N VAL A 325 -26.09 -41.34 17.78
CA VAL A 325 -26.16 -42.04 16.49
C VAL A 325 -25.71 -41.08 15.40
N ILE A 326 -24.77 -41.52 14.56
CA ILE A 326 -24.18 -40.72 13.47
C ILE A 326 -24.71 -41.24 12.14
N ASN A 327 -25.53 -40.43 11.46
CA ASN A 327 -26.00 -40.68 10.10
C ASN A 327 -25.16 -39.86 9.13
N ASP A 328 -24.17 -40.50 8.51
CA ASP A 328 -23.26 -39.85 7.56
C ASP A 328 -23.73 -40.04 6.11
N CYS A 329 -23.69 -38.97 5.32
CA CYS A 329 -24.00 -38.96 3.89
C CYS A 329 -22.77 -39.24 3.00
N GLN A 330 -21.58 -39.43 3.59
CA GLN A 330 -20.29 -39.66 2.90
C GLN A 330 -19.86 -38.57 1.90
N SER A 331 -20.45 -37.38 1.99
CA SER A 331 -20.01 -36.21 1.22
C SER A 331 -18.69 -35.63 1.76
N TYR A 332 -17.90 -35.02 0.87
CA TYR A 332 -16.67 -34.32 1.21
C TYR A 332 -16.96 -33.04 2.01
N HIS A 333 -17.97 -32.27 1.59
CA HIS A 333 -18.50 -31.13 2.32
C HIS A 333 -19.86 -31.48 2.92
N LYS A 334 -19.96 -31.38 4.25
CA LYS A 334 -21.17 -31.71 4.99
C LYS A 334 -21.32 -30.87 6.24
N LEU A 335 -22.56 -30.55 6.58
CA LEU A 335 -22.93 -29.89 7.82
C LEU A 335 -23.69 -30.86 8.71
N TRP A 336 -23.50 -30.74 10.02
CA TRP A 336 -24.14 -31.61 10.99
C TRP A 336 -25.25 -30.88 11.71
N THR A 337 -26.45 -31.46 11.70
CA THR A 337 -27.54 -31.03 12.56
C THR A 337 -27.73 -32.04 13.67
N LYS A 338 -28.13 -31.58 14.86
CA LYS A 338 -28.37 -32.45 16.01
C LYS A 338 -29.84 -32.36 16.43
N GLN A 339 -30.54 -33.48 16.37
CA GLN A 339 -31.89 -33.62 16.92
C GLN A 339 -31.86 -34.69 18.02
N GLY A 340 -31.96 -34.27 19.28
CA GLY A 340 -31.84 -35.18 20.43
C GLY A 340 -30.44 -35.81 20.52
N ASN A 341 -30.34 -37.12 20.25
CA ASN A 341 -29.05 -37.86 20.23
C ASN A 341 -28.61 -38.26 18.82
N VAL A 342 -29.29 -37.78 17.77
CA VAL A 342 -28.97 -38.15 16.38
C VAL A 342 -28.26 -36.98 15.71
N PHE A 343 -27.08 -37.26 15.18
CA PHE A 343 -26.34 -36.38 14.27
C PHE A 343 -26.67 -36.77 12.84
N THR A 344 -27.21 -35.83 12.06
CA THR A 344 -27.49 -36.04 10.64
C THR A 344 -26.60 -35.14 9.81
N ALA A 345 -25.81 -35.75 8.92
CA ALA A 345 -25.01 -35.03 7.93
C ALA A 345 -25.89 -34.61 6.75
N HIS A 346 -25.81 -33.34 6.40
CA HIS A 346 -26.40 -32.78 5.19
C HIS A 346 -25.26 -32.46 4.21
N PRO A 347 -25.26 -33.03 2.99
CA PRO A 347 -24.30 -32.65 1.96
C PRO A 347 -24.53 -31.19 1.57
N VAL A 348 -23.45 -30.42 1.41
CA VAL A 348 -23.55 -29.01 1.01
C VAL A 348 -22.56 -28.66 -0.09
N GLU A 349 -22.96 -27.71 -0.93
CA GLU A 349 -22.08 -27.05 -1.88
C GLU A 349 -21.61 -25.72 -1.27
N ILE A 350 -20.30 -25.53 -1.23
CA ILE A 350 -19.67 -24.37 -0.60
C ILE A 350 -19.22 -23.36 -1.67
N GLY A 351 -19.34 -22.08 -1.34
CA GLY A 351 -18.83 -20.95 -2.12
C GLY A 351 -17.64 -20.29 -1.43
N ILE A 352 -17.61 -18.96 -1.44
CA ILE A 352 -16.52 -18.18 -0.86
C ILE A 352 -16.45 -18.31 0.67
N ASN A 353 -15.27 -18.10 1.25
CA ASN A 353 -15.01 -18.30 2.68
C ASN A 353 -14.06 -17.22 3.21
N ASP A 354 -14.56 -16.38 4.11
CA ASP A 354 -13.81 -15.28 4.74
C ASP A 354 -12.99 -15.71 5.97
N GLY A 355 -12.94 -17.02 6.25
CA GLY A 355 -12.29 -17.63 7.40
C GLY A 355 -13.19 -17.77 8.65
N THR A 356 -14.22 -16.94 8.79
CA THR A 356 -15.21 -17.00 9.88
C THR A 356 -16.51 -17.65 9.43
N TYR A 357 -16.98 -17.29 8.24
CA TYR A 357 -18.18 -17.77 7.57
C TYR A 357 -17.83 -18.32 6.18
N THR A 358 -18.58 -19.35 5.79
CA THR A 358 -18.53 -19.93 4.45
C THR A 358 -19.89 -19.80 3.81
N GLU A 359 -19.92 -19.37 2.55
CA GLU A 359 -21.09 -19.36 1.71
C GLU A 359 -21.56 -20.78 1.40
N ILE A 360 -22.87 -21.01 1.48
CA ILE A 360 -23.52 -22.25 1.09
C ILE A 360 -24.39 -21.97 -0.15
N LEU A 361 -24.02 -22.60 -1.27
CA LEU A 361 -24.75 -22.50 -2.53
C LEU A 361 -26.00 -23.41 -2.54
N GLY A 362 -25.95 -24.50 -1.78
CA GLY A 362 -27.07 -25.44 -1.69
C GLY A 362 -26.88 -26.55 -0.65
N GLY A 363 -27.99 -27.22 -0.33
CA GLY A 363 -28.03 -28.40 0.55
C GLY A 363 -28.69 -28.18 1.92
N VAL A 364 -28.75 -26.93 2.40
CA VAL A 364 -29.37 -26.58 3.69
C VAL A 364 -30.15 -25.27 3.56
N SER A 365 -31.29 -25.17 4.25
CA SER A 365 -32.14 -23.97 4.26
C SER A 365 -31.78 -23.02 5.41
N GLU A 366 -32.14 -21.75 5.24
CA GLU A 366 -32.08 -20.74 6.30
C GLU A 366 -32.73 -21.22 7.60
N GLY A 367 -32.16 -20.81 8.73
CA GLY A 367 -32.65 -21.13 10.08
C GLY A 367 -32.30 -22.53 10.57
N THR A 368 -31.64 -23.36 9.75
CA THR A 368 -31.20 -24.69 10.18
C THR A 368 -30.11 -24.56 11.25
N GLU A 369 -30.29 -25.20 12.40
CA GLU A 369 -29.28 -25.20 13.47
C GLU A 369 -28.18 -26.21 13.18
N VAL A 370 -26.99 -25.72 12.83
CA VAL A 370 -25.82 -26.53 12.56
C VAL A 370 -24.88 -26.56 13.75
N VAL A 371 -24.27 -27.70 14.00
CA VAL A 371 -23.35 -27.91 15.13
C VAL A 371 -22.00 -27.31 14.78
N THR A 372 -21.53 -26.38 15.60
CA THR A 372 -20.26 -25.66 15.42
C THR A 372 -19.15 -26.19 16.33
N GLY A 373 -19.51 -26.85 17.44
CA GLY A 373 -18.53 -27.35 18.40
C GLY A 373 -19.14 -28.10 19.59
N VAL A 374 -18.24 -28.55 20.47
CA VAL A 374 -18.59 -29.26 21.71
C VAL A 374 -17.78 -28.70 22.85
N SER A 375 -18.45 -28.27 23.92
CA SER A 375 -17.83 -27.81 25.16
C SER A 375 -18.19 -28.76 26.31
N LEU A 376 -17.26 -28.93 27.25
CA LEU A 376 -17.48 -29.70 28.46
C LEU A 376 -18.15 -28.80 29.48
N ALA A 377 -19.31 -29.19 30.01
CA ALA A 377 -19.92 -28.48 31.13
C ALA A 377 -18.98 -28.52 32.35
N VAL A 378 -18.30 -27.41 32.63
CA VAL A 378 -17.54 -27.26 33.88
C VAL A 378 -18.56 -26.93 34.98
N PRO A 379 -18.68 -27.75 36.04
CA PRO A 379 -19.57 -27.42 37.14
C PRO A 379 -19.04 -26.16 37.84
N ILE A 380 -19.85 -25.09 37.88
CA ILE A 380 -19.55 -23.88 38.63
C ILE A 380 -19.44 -24.28 40.10
N ALA A 381 -18.22 -24.34 40.62
CA ALA A 381 -18.00 -24.50 42.05
C ALA A 381 -18.60 -23.27 42.77
N LYS A 382 -19.67 -23.48 43.54
CA LYS A 382 -20.19 -22.46 44.47
C LYS A 382 -19.04 -21.99 45.36
N ASN A 383 -18.53 -20.80 45.08
CA ASN A 383 -17.47 -20.16 45.83
C ASN A 383 -18.01 -19.90 47.25
N LYS A 384 -17.63 -20.73 48.22
CA LYS A 384 -17.80 -20.40 49.64
C LYS A 384 -16.85 -19.24 49.90
N GLY A 385 -17.39 -18.03 49.98
CA GLY A 385 -16.63 -16.83 50.31
C GLY A 385 -15.76 -17.03 51.55
N PRO A 386 -14.58 -16.37 51.61
CA PRO A 386 -13.67 -16.53 52.73
C PRO A 386 -14.35 -16.09 54.03
N ARG A 387 -14.24 -16.92 55.08
CA ARG A 387 -14.66 -16.56 56.44
C ARG A 387 -13.99 -15.25 56.83
N GLY A 388 -14.81 -14.26 57.19
CA GLY A 388 -14.36 -12.94 57.61
C GLY A 388 -13.30 -13.01 58.71
N PHE A 389 -12.14 -12.42 58.42
CA PHE A 389 -11.17 -12.04 59.44
C PHE A 389 -11.75 -10.83 60.18
N MET A 390 -12.05 -11.00 61.46
CA MET A 390 -12.49 -9.95 62.37
C MET A 390 -11.33 -8.96 62.55
N GLY A 391 -11.40 -7.79 61.93
CA GLY A 391 -10.45 -6.70 62.14
C GLY A 391 -10.72 -5.98 63.46
N HIS A 392 -9.74 -5.98 64.36
CA HIS A 392 -9.71 -5.10 65.53
C HIS A 392 -9.64 -3.63 65.09
N PRO A 393 -10.38 -2.70 65.74
CA PRO A 393 -10.24 -1.27 65.46
C PRO A 393 -9.02 -0.72 66.22
N GLY A 394 -8.02 -0.23 65.49
CA GLY A 394 -6.93 0.58 66.04
C GLY A 394 -7.39 2.02 66.33
N PRO A 395 -6.80 2.71 67.31
CA PRO A 395 -7.22 4.06 67.70
C PRO A 395 -6.62 5.12 66.77
N ARG A 396 -7.42 6.13 66.41
CA ARG A 396 -6.94 7.44 65.89
C ARG A 396 -6.35 8.22 67.07
N PRO A 397 -5.28 9.03 66.91
CA PRO A 397 -5.22 10.17 65.98
C PRO A 397 -4.18 10.04 64.86
#